data_AF-A0A1D7V3J4-F1
#
_entry.id   AF-A0A1D7V3J4-F1
#
_cell.length_a   1.000
_cell.length_b   1.000
_cell.length_c   1.000
_cell.angle_alpha   90.00
_cell.angle_beta   90.00
_cell.angle_gamma   90.00
#
_symmetry.space_group_name_H-M   'P 1'
#
loop_
_entity.id
_entity.type
_entity.pdbx_description
1 polymer ?
#
loop_
_entity_poly.entity_id
_entity_poly.type
_entity_poly.pdbx_seq_one_letter_code
_entity_poly.pdbx_strand_id
1 'polypeptide(L)'
;MKTAISIPDELFKTAEKTAKKLGIPRSQLFAKALEEFIQSHSKESVTEKLNKIYSSKSKETKNNITDLAVESLRKSLKNDSW
;
A
#
# COMPACT_ATOMS: atom_id res chain seq x y z
N MET A 1 -4.16 9.02 27.21
CA MET A 1 -4.61 7.72 27.77
C MET A 1 -3.40 6.90 28.17
N LYS A 2 -3.49 5.99 29.15
CA LYS A 2 -2.40 5.09 29.54
C LYS A 2 -2.78 3.66 29.17
N THR A 3 -1.88 2.97 28.47
CA THR A 3 -2.03 1.56 28.11
C THR A 3 -0.74 0.84 28.49
N ALA A 4 -0.86 -0.40 28.96
CA ALA A 4 0.29 -1.27 29.18
C ALA A 4 0.45 -2.16 27.94
N ILE A 5 1.67 -2.23 27.41
CA ILE A 5 2.00 -3.08 26.26
C ILE A 5 3.18 -3.97 26.63
N SER A 6 3.13 -5.23 26.17
CA SER A 6 4.26 -6.15 26.26
C SER A 6 5.13 -5.98 25.03
N ILE A 7 6.43 -5.76 25.24
CA ILE A 7 7.42 -5.62 24.17
C ILE A 7 8.68 -6.42 24.53
N PRO A 8 9.47 -6.87 23.54
CA PRO A 8 10.74 -7.55 23.81
C PRO A 8 11.72 -6.66 24.60
N ASP A 9 12.45 -7.26 25.53
CA ASP A 9 13.41 -6.54 26.39
C ASP A 9 14.50 -5.83 25.59
N GLU A 10 14.98 -6.43 24.51
CA GLU A 10 16.00 -5.81 23.65
C GLU A 10 15.49 -4.54 22.97
N LEU A 11 14.24 -4.57 22.51
CA LEU A 11 13.58 -3.42 21.90
C LEU A 11 13.39 -2.32 22.94
N PHE A 12 12.93 -2.66 24.14
CA PHE A 12 12.78 -1.71 25.24
C PHE A 12 14.10 -1.04 25.62
N LYS A 13 15.19 -1.82 25.78
CA LYS A 13 16.53 -1.28 26.08
C LYS A 13 17.02 -0.32 24.99
N THR A 14 16.77 -0.66 23.73
CA THR A 14 17.15 0.18 22.59
C THR A 14 16.35 1.48 22.56
N ALA A 15 15.03 1.39 22.76
CA ALA A 15 14.14 2.54 22.85
C ALA A 15 14.54 3.48 24.00
N GLU A 16 14.89 2.94 25.17
CA GLU A 16 15.33 3.77 26.30
C GLU A 16 16.64 4.52 26.01
N LYS A 17 17.61 3.85 25.37
CA LYS A 17 18.85 4.51 24.94
C LYS A 17 18.57 5.63 23.95
N THR A 18 17.68 5.40 22.99
CA THR A 18 17.29 6.41 21.99
C THR A 18 16.56 7.59 22.63
N ALA A 19 15.61 7.34 23.53
CA ALA A 19 14.90 8.39 24.26
C ALA A 19 15.88 9.25 25.08
N LYS A 20 16.84 8.62 25.77
CA LYS A 20 17.92 9.32 26.49
C LYS A 20 18.79 10.18 25.57
N LYS A 21 19.20 9.64 24.41
CA LYS A 21 19.99 10.39 23.42
C LYS A 21 19.24 11.61 22.87
N LEU A 22 17.94 11.49 22.68
CA LEU A 22 17.07 12.56 22.19
C LEU A 22 16.63 13.54 23.30
N GLY A 23 16.92 13.24 24.56
CA GLY A 23 16.48 14.05 25.71
C GLY A 23 14.96 14.06 25.92
N ILE A 24 14.24 13.06 25.40
CA ILE A 24 12.78 13.01 25.47
C ILE A 24 12.30 11.90 26.44
N PRO A 25 11.12 12.05 27.05
CA PRO A 25 10.50 10.98 27.81
C PRO A 25 10.24 9.73 26.97
N ARG A 26 10.38 8.56 27.59
CA ARG A 26 10.12 7.25 26.97
C ARG A 26 8.72 7.18 26.33
N SER A 27 7.69 7.67 27.01
CA SER A 27 6.32 7.69 26.48
C SER A 27 6.17 8.53 25.22
N GLN A 28 6.93 9.62 25.10
CA GLN A 28 6.91 10.49 23.92
C GLN A 28 7.58 9.82 22.72
N LEU A 29 8.67 9.07 22.95
CA LEU A 29 9.29 8.27 21.90
C LEU A 29 8.31 7.25 21.31
N PHE A 30 7.62 6.49 22.16
CA PHE A 30 6.63 5.51 21.72
C PHE A 30 5.45 6.15 20.98
N ALA A 31 4.96 7.31 21.45
CA ALA A 31 3.89 8.03 20.78
C ALA A 31 4.29 8.48 19.37
N LYS A 32 5.49 9.08 19.22
CA LYS A 32 6.04 9.48 17.91
C LYS A 32 6.22 8.30 16.97
N ALA A 33 6.78 7.20 17.47
CA ALA A 33 6.97 6.00 16.66
C ALA A 33 5.63 5.44 16.15
N LEU A 34 4.59 5.44 17.00
CA LEU A 34 3.27 4.98 16.62
C LEU A 34 2.61 5.92 15.59
N GLU A 35 2.76 7.24 15.77
CA GLU A 35 2.25 8.24 14.82
C GLU A 35 2.91 8.08 13.44
N GLU A 36 4.24 7.98 13.38
CA GLU A 36 4.98 7.75 12.13
C GLU A 36 4.64 6.40 11.49
N PHE A 37 4.45 5.36 12.29
CA PHE A 37 4.05 4.04 11.81
C PHE A 37 2.65 4.06 11.18
N ILE A 38 1.68 4.73 11.83
CA ILE A 38 0.33 4.89 11.28
C ILE A 38 0.37 5.78 10.02
N GLN A 39 1.19 6.83 10.02
CA GLN A 39 1.28 7.74 8.88
C GLN A 39 1.94 7.09 7.66
N SER A 40 2.95 6.24 7.86
CA SER A 40 3.59 5.47 6.79
C SER A 40 2.62 4.42 6.21
N HIS A 41 1.95 3.64 7.06
CA HIS A 41 0.98 2.63 6.61
C HIS A 41 -0.29 3.24 5.99
N SER A 42 -0.73 4.42 6.42
CA SER A 42 -1.89 5.08 5.81
C SER A 42 -1.58 5.60 4.40
N LYS A 43 -0.35 6.05 4.12
CA LYS A 43 0.08 6.41 2.75
C LYS A 43 0.13 5.20 1.82
N GLU A 44 0.59 4.06 2.33
CA GLU A 44 0.56 2.79 1.59
C GLU A 44 -0.88 2.36 1.34
N SER A 45 -1.77 2.46 2.34
CA SER A 45 -3.20 2.15 2.18
C SER A 45 -3.89 3.03 1.13
N VAL A 46 -3.57 4.33 1.05
CA VAL A 46 -4.11 5.21 -0.01
C VAL A 46 -3.59 4.78 -1.38
N THR A 47 -2.31 4.48 -1.50
CA THR A 47 -1.70 4.03 -2.76
C THR A 47 -2.26 2.68 -3.20
N GLU A 48 -2.41 1.73 -2.29
CA GLU A 48 -3.07 0.43 -2.54
C GLU A 48 -4.54 0.59 -2.93
N LYS A 49 -5.28 1.49 -2.27
CA LYS A 49 -6.68 1.76 -2.58
C LYS A 49 -6.84 2.41 -3.95
N LEU A 50 -5.95 3.34 -4.31
CA LEU A 50 -5.88 3.91 -5.66
C LEU A 50 -5.51 2.84 -6.70
N ASN A 51 -4.47 2.04 -6.44
CA ASN A 51 -4.10 0.91 -7.30
C ASN A 51 -5.25 -0.06 -7.50
N LYS A 52 -6.07 -0.34 -6.47
CA LYS A 52 -7.27 -1.18 -6.59
C LYS A 52 -8.33 -0.59 -7.51
N ILE A 53 -8.61 0.71 -7.40
CA ILE A 53 -9.58 1.42 -8.26
C ILE A 53 -9.09 1.49 -9.72
N TYR A 54 -7.81 1.79 -9.94
CA TYR A 54 -7.25 1.85 -11.29
C TYR A 54 -7.04 0.46 -11.90
N SER A 55 -6.74 -0.56 -11.09
CA SER A 55 -6.63 -1.95 -11.55
C SER A 55 -7.96 -2.49 -12.04
N SER A 56 -9.08 -2.21 -11.36
CA SER A 56 -10.41 -2.62 -11.84
C SER A 56 -10.80 -1.93 -13.15
N LYS A 57 -10.58 -0.62 -13.25
CA LYS A 57 -10.90 0.16 -14.46
C LYS A 57 -10.02 -0.22 -15.65
N SER A 58 -8.75 -0.54 -15.41
CA SER A 58 -7.83 -1.00 -16.46
C SER A 58 -8.19 -2.39 -17.01
N LYS A 59 -8.72 -3.29 -16.17
CA LYS A 59 -9.18 -4.62 -16.59
C LYS A 59 -10.42 -4.54 -17.48
N GLU A 60 -11.40 -3.72 -17.11
CA GLU A 60 -12.57 -3.48 -17.97
C GLU A 60 -12.16 -2.89 -19.31
N THR A 61 -11.25 -1.91 -19.30
CA THR A 61 -10.79 -1.27 -20.55
C THR A 61 -10.00 -2.23 -21.44
N LYS A 62 -9.13 -3.09 -20.87
CA LYS A 62 -8.38 -4.10 -21.64
C LYS A 62 -9.28 -5.14 -22.29
N ASN A 63 -10.30 -5.63 -21.58
CA ASN A 63 -11.23 -6.63 -22.11
C ASN A 63 -12.01 -6.10 -23.32
N ASN A 64 -12.48 -4.85 -23.25
CA ASN A 64 -13.19 -4.21 -24.37
C ASN A 64 -12.29 -4.02 -25.60
N ILE A 65 -11.01 -3.67 -25.41
CA ILE A 65 -10.06 -3.49 -26.52
C ILE A 65 -9.72 -4.85 -27.16
N THR A 66 -9.55 -5.91 -26.37
CA THR A 66 -9.29 -7.25 -26.91
C THR A 66 -10.48 -7.77 -27.70
N ASP A 67 -11.71 -7.56 -27.23
CA ASP A 67 -12.91 -7.99 -27.95
C ASP A 67 -13.09 -7.22 -29.28
N LEU A 68 -12.85 -5.91 -29.27
CA LEU A 68 -12.86 -5.11 -30.51
C LEU A 68 -11.78 -5.56 -31.51
N ALA A 69 -10.57 -5.86 -31.02
CA ALA A 69 -9.46 -6.31 -31.86
C ALA A 69 -9.72 -7.69 -32.48
N VAL A 70 -10.29 -8.62 -31.70
CA VAL A 70 -10.67 -9.96 -32.18
C VAL A 70 -11.78 -9.89 -33.22
N GLU A 71 -12.80 -9.04 -33.03
CA GLU A 71 -13.86 -8.84 -34.03
C GLU A 71 -13.34 -8.20 -35.33
N SER A 72 -12.40 -7.26 -35.24
CA SER A 72 -11.76 -6.65 -36.41
C SER A 72 -10.96 -7.68 -37.22
N LEU A 73 -10.16 -8.52 -36.54
CA LEU A 73 -9.43 -9.62 -37.17
C LEU A 73 -10.36 -10.66 -37.82
N ARG A 74 -11.44 -11.06 -37.14
CA ARG A 74 -12.44 -11.99 -37.71
C ARG A 74 -13.10 -11.45 -38.97
N LYS A 75 -13.43 -10.15 -39.02
CA LYS A 75 -14.00 -9.53 -40.23
C LYS A 75 -12.99 -9.48 -41.37
N SER A 76 -11.72 -9.18 -41.08
CA SER A 76 -10.68 -9.14 -42.11
C SER A 76 -10.45 -10.50 -42.75
N LEU A 77 -10.47 -11.58 -41.96
CA LEU A 77 -10.24 -12.94 -42.45
C LEU A 77 -11.44 -13.54 -43.21
N LYS A 78 -12.65 -12.98 -43.06
CA LYS A 78 -13.83 -13.42 -43.85
C LYS A 78 -13.75 -13.02 -45.32
N ASN A 79 -12.95 -12.01 -45.65
CA ASN A 79 -12.71 -11.57 -47.03
C ASN A 79 -11.44 -12.17 -47.63
N ASP A 80 -10.67 -12.93 -46.85
CA ASP A 80 -9.52 -13.70 -47.33
C ASP A 80 -10.04 -15.02 -47.93
N SER A 81 -10.51 -14.93 -49.17
CA SER A 81 -10.74 -16.09 -50.03
C SER A 81 -9.45 -16.33 -50.81
N TRP A 82 -8.67 -17.32 -50.38
CA TRP A 82 -7.66 -17.93 -51.23
C TRP A 82 -8.32 -18.86 -52.24
#